data_AF-A0A554I8D8-F1
#
_entry.id   AF-A0A554I8D8-F1
#
_cell.length_a   1.000
_cell.length_b   1.000
_cell.length_c   1.000
_cell.angle_alpha   90.00
_cell.angle_beta   90.00
_cell.angle_gamma   90.00
#
_symmetry.space_group_name_H-M   'P 1'
#
loop_
_entity.id
_entity.type
_entity.pdbx_description
1 polymer ?
#
loop_
_entity_poly.entity_id
_entity_poly.type
_entity_poly.pdbx_seq_one_letter_code
_entity_poly.pdbx_strand_id
1 'polypeptide(L)'
;MKKLSIVIPVYNEKDTLEEILKRVEAVRLPLEKEIILVDDGSKDGTRDILKKLTERYQVVFHEHNRGKGAAVRTGFAAMLTWNTTRRNTQNF
;
A
#
# COMPACT_ATOMS: atom_id res chain seq x y z
N MET A 1 14.41 -8.99 -12.64
CA MET A 1 12.99 -9.21 -12.98
C MET A 1 12.28 -7.86 -13.09
N LYS A 2 11.27 -7.73 -13.95
CA LYS A 2 10.43 -6.53 -14.00
C LYS A 2 9.43 -6.57 -12.82
N LYS A 3 9.17 -5.40 -12.21
CA LYS A 3 8.25 -5.23 -11.07
C LYS A 3 7.02 -4.45 -11.52
N LEU A 4 5.85 -4.79 -10.99
CA LEU A 4 4.62 -4.03 -11.10
C LEU A 4 4.30 -3.42 -9.73
N SER A 5 4.34 -2.10 -9.62
CA SER A 5 3.93 -1.40 -8.41
C SER A 5 2.47 -0.97 -8.51
N ILE A 6 1.70 -1.30 -7.48
CA ILE A 6 0.26 -1.12 -7.40
C ILE A 6 -0.01 -0.18 -6.22
N VAL A 7 -0.41 1.05 -6.54
CA VAL A 7 -0.80 2.05 -5.54
C VAL A 7 -2.30 1.97 -5.31
N ILE A 8 -2.70 1.76 -4.06
CA ILE A 8 -4.11 1.66 -3.65
C ILE A 8 -4.38 2.78 -2.63
N PRO A 9 -5.01 3.89 -3.05
CA PRO A 9 -5.59 4.86 -2.13
C PRO A 9 -6.71 4.21 -1.33
N VAL A 10 -6.72 4.45 -0.01
CA VAL A 10 -7.69 3.86 0.91
C VAL A 10 -8.30 4.97 1.77
N TYR A 11 -9.62 5.05 1.82
CA TYR A 11 -10.34 5.95 2.73
C TYR A 11 -11.67 5.33 3.15
N ASN A 12 -11.78 4.96 4.42
CA ASN A 12 -12.96 4.32 5.00
C ASN A 12 -13.44 3.06 4.23
N GLU A 13 -12.55 2.08 4.10
CA GLU A 13 -12.75 0.83 3.33
C GLU A 13 -12.68 -0.41 4.25
N LYS A 14 -13.07 -0.31 5.52
CA LYS A 14 -12.87 -1.39 6.50
C LYS A 14 -13.54 -2.71 6.09
N ASP A 15 -14.67 -2.61 5.39
CA ASP A 15 -15.53 -3.75 5.02
C ASP A 15 -15.12 -4.38 3.67
N THR A 16 -14.26 -3.71 2.90
CA THR A 16 -13.93 -4.03 1.50
C THR A 16 -12.44 -4.26 1.27
N LEU A 17 -11.57 -3.70 2.12
CA LEU A 17 -10.12 -3.70 1.95
C LEU A 17 -9.54 -5.11 1.80
N GLU A 18 -9.96 -6.06 2.63
CA GLU A 18 -9.45 -7.44 2.58
C GLU A 18 -9.77 -8.13 1.25
N GLU A 19 -11.01 -7.99 0.76
CA GLU A 19 -11.44 -8.58 -0.51
C GLU A 19 -10.73 -7.93 -1.70
N ILE A 20 -10.50 -6.61 -1.67
CA ILE A 20 -9.71 -5.90 -2.69
C ILE A 20 -8.29 -6.46 -2.74
N LEU A 21 -7.62 -6.58 -1.60
CA LEU A 21 -6.26 -7.10 -1.52
C LEU A 21 -6.17 -8.54 -2.02
N LYS A 22 -7.10 -9.40 -1.61
CA LYS A 22 -7.20 -10.78 -2.09
C LYS A 22 -7.33 -10.85 -3.61
N ARG A 23 -8.19 -10.02 -4.20
CA ARG A 23 -8.36 -9.96 -5.66
C ARG A 23 -7.10 -9.48 -6.37
N VAL A 24 -6.45 -8.45 -5.85
CA VAL A 24 -5.19 -7.92 -6.40
C VAL A 24 -4.08 -8.98 -6.34
N GLU A 25 -3.94 -9.69 -5.23
CA GLU A 25 -2.96 -10.77 -5.07
C GLU A 25 -3.22 -11.95 -6.02
N ALA A 26 -4.48 -12.34 -6.22
CA ALA A 26 -4.87 -13.50 -7.03
C ALA A 26 -4.48 -13.40 -8.52
N VAL A 27 -4.28 -12.19 -9.07
CA VAL A 27 -3.92 -12.01 -10.49
C VAL A 27 -2.52 -12.54 -10.79
N ARG A 28 -2.38 -13.70 -11.44
CA ARG A 28 -1.04 -14.25 -11.76
C ARG A 28 -0.40 -13.50 -12.92
N LEU A 29 0.79 -12.93 -12.68
CA LEU A 29 1.61 -12.24 -13.69
C LEU A 29 3.06 -12.72 -13.56
N PRO A 30 3.84 -12.78 -14.66
CA PRO A 30 5.28 -13.08 -14.61
C PRO A 30 6.10 -11.86 -14.15
N LEU A 31 5.58 -11.13 -13.16
CA LEU A 31 6.13 -9.90 -12.59
C LEU A 31 6.04 -9.97 -11.07
N GLU A 32 7.06 -9.47 -10.38
CA GLU A 32 6.97 -9.25 -8.95
C GLU A 32 6.00 -8.11 -8.67
N LYS A 33 5.07 -8.28 -7.73
CA LYS A 33 4.13 -7.23 -7.33
C LYS A 33 4.64 -6.50 -6.10
N GLU A 34 4.61 -5.18 -6.15
CA GLU A 34 4.76 -4.30 -5.00
C GLU A 34 3.43 -3.62 -4.74
N ILE A 35 2.84 -3.81 -3.56
CA ILE A 35 1.57 -3.20 -3.21
C ILE A 35 1.83 -2.11 -2.18
N ILE A 36 1.35 -0.90 -2.48
CA ILE A 36 1.52 0.30 -1.67
C ILE A 36 0.13 0.83 -1.33
N LEU A 37 -0.18 0.78 -0.05
CA LEU A 37 -1.46 1.25 0.49
C LEU A 37 -1.27 2.66 1.03
N VAL A 38 -2.16 3.58 0.66
CA VAL A 38 -2.12 4.96 1.16
C VAL A 38 -3.42 5.24 1.89
N ASP A 39 -3.38 5.20 3.22
CA ASP A 39 -4.49 5.60 4.06
C ASP A 39 -4.65 7.12 4.04
N ASP A 40 -5.70 7.59 3.39
CA ASP A 40 -6.02 9.01 3.25
C ASP A 40 -6.86 9.50 4.46
N GLY A 41 -6.38 9.22 5.66
CA GLY A 41 -6.98 9.70 6.92
C GLY A 41 -8.30 9.02 7.31
N SER A 42 -8.41 7.70 7.17
CA SER A 42 -9.62 6.94 7.53
C SER A 42 -9.98 7.04 9.02
N LYS A 43 -11.27 6.95 9.34
CA LYS A 43 -11.83 7.09 10.70
C LYS A 43 -12.78 5.98 11.13
N ASP A 44 -13.02 5.00 10.27
CA ASP A 44 -14.01 3.94 10.43
C ASP A 44 -13.44 2.63 11.01
N GLY A 45 -12.14 2.57 11.29
CA GLY A 45 -11.40 1.36 11.68
C GLY A 45 -10.46 0.83 10.59
N THR A 46 -10.52 1.35 9.35
CA THR A 46 -9.63 0.94 8.25
C THR A 46 -8.15 1.09 8.61
N ARG A 47 -7.80 2.18 9.30
CA ARG A 47 -6.42 2.44 9.73
C ARG A 47 -5.86 1.33 10.63
N ASP A 48 -6.67 0.75 11.50
CA ASP A 48 -6.22 -0.31 12.40
C ASP A 48 -6.03 -1.65 11.68
N ILE A 49 -6.81 -1.91 10.64
CA ILE A 49 -6.58 -3.03 9.71
C ILE A 49 -5.24 -2.80 8.99
N LEU A 50 -5.03 -1.60 8.43
CA LEU A 50 -3.81 -1.26 7.68
C LEU A 50 -2.53 -1.36 8.51
N LYS A 51 -2.55 -0.98 9.80
CA LYS A 51 -1.39 -1.15 10.70
C LYS A 51 -0.92 -2.59 10.78
N LYS A 52 -1.86 -3.56 10.83
CA LYS A 52 -1.55 -5.00 10.88
C LYS A 52 -0.96 -5.53 9.57
N LEU A 53 -1.15 -4.80 8.46
CA LEU A 53 -0.69 -5.20 7.13
C LEU A 53 0.69 -4.64 6.76
N THR A 54 1.30 -3.82 7.63
CA THR A 54 2.60 -3.16 7.39
C THR A 54 3.78 -4.12 7.24
N GLU A 55 3.69 -5.34 7.76
CA GLU A 55 4.72 -6.38 7.57
C GLU A 55 4.72 -6.93 6.13
N ARG A 56 3.52 -6.98 5.51
CA ARG A 56 3.30 -7.56 4.19
C ARG A 56 3.38 -6.52 3.07
N TYR A 57 2.80 -5.35 3.28
CA TYR A 57 2.72 -4.28 2.28
C TYR A 57 3.39 -3.01 2.78
N GLN A 58 3.79 -2.16 1.84
CA GLN A 58 4.14 -0.79 2.19
C GLN A 58 2.87 0.00 2.46
N VAL A 59 2.80 0.67 3.61
CA VAL A 59 1.64 1.48 3.99
C VAL A 59 2.10 2.89 4.34
N VAL A 60 1.41 3.89 3.81
CA VAL A 60 1.62 5.32 4.12
C VAL A 60 0.33 5.88 4.71
N PHE A 61 0.46 6.67 5.77
CA PHE A 61 -0.68 7.24 6.49
C PHE A 61 -0.68 8.76 6.37
N HIS A 62 -1.79 9.33 5.89
CA HIS A 62 -2.06 10.77 5.99
C HIS A 62 -2.78 11.11 7.30
N GLU A 63 -2.43 12.20 7.95
CA GLU A 63 -3.11 12.59 9.21
C GLU A 63 -4.60 12.89 9.02
N HIS A 64 -4.98 13.47 7.88
CA HIS A 64 -6.34 13.79 7.50
C HIS A 64 -6.58 13.46 6.01
N ASN A 65 -7.84 13.43 5.59
CA ASN A 65 -8.18 13.19 4.19
C ASN A 65 -7.71 14.34 3.29
N ARG A 66 -6.90 14.00 2.27
CA ARG A 66 -6.31 14.95 1.31
C ARG A 66 -6.85 14.74 -0.11
N GLY A 67 -7.76 13.80 -0.28
CA GLY A 67 -8.37 13.41 -1.55
C GLY A 67 -7.51 12.41 -2.33
N LYS A 68 -8.19 11.63 -3.18
CA LYS A 68 -7.59 10.55 -3.99
C LYS A 68 -6.33 10.98 -4.76
N GLY A 69 -6.35 12.16 -5.37
CA GLY A 69 -5.21 12.66 -6.14
C GLY A 69 -3.96 12.85 -5.29
N ALA A 70 -4.12 13.33 -4.05
CA ALA A 70 -3.01 13.44 -3.11
C ALA A 70 -2.50 12.06 -2.69
N ALA A 71 -3.40 11.12 -2.38
CA ALA A 71 -3.05 9.75 -2.02
C ALA A 71 -2.28 9.02 -3.14
N VAL A 72 -2.68 9.17 -4.40
CA VAL A 72 -1.96 8.60 -5.55
C VAL A 72 -0.55 9.18 -5.66
N ARG A 73 -0.40 10.51 -5.56
CA ARG A 73 0.93 11.16 -5.60
C ARG A 73 1.82 10.70 -4.46
N THR A 74 1.28 10.55 -3.25
CA THR A 74 2.00 9.98 -2.11
C THR A 74 2.47 8.56 -2.42
N GLY A 75 1.61 7.71 -2.98
CA GLY A 75 1.98 6.35 -3.36
C GLY A 75 3.10 6.30 -4.39
N PHE A 76 3.06 7.15 -5.42
CA PHE A 76 4.15 7.26 -6.41
C PHE A 76 5.48 7.70 -5.79
N ALA A 77 5.46 8.64 -4.84
CA ALA A 77 6.66 9.02 -4.12
C ALA A 77 7.21 7.87 -3.25
N ALA A 78 6.33 7.08 -2.64
CA ALA A 78 6.69 5.94 -1.79
C ALA A 78 7.35 4.77 -2.54
N MET A 79 7.02 4.58 -3.83
CA MET A 79 7.63 3.55 -4.68
C MET A 79 9.16 3.66 -4.73
N LEU A 80 9.67 4.89 -4.70
CA LEU A 80 11.11 5.17 -4.84
C LEU A 80 11.89 4.90 -3.55
N THR A 81 11.25 4.96 -2.39
CA THR A 81 11.93 4.90 -1.08
C THR A 81 12.01 3.49 -0.50
N TRP A 82 10.96 2.67 -0.68
CA TRP A 82 10.87 1.34 -0.05
C TRP A 82 11.91 0.33 -0.54
N ASN A 83 12.26 0.41 -1.83
CA ASN A 83 13.27 -0.48 -2.43
C ASN A 83 14.68 -0.25 -1.85
N THR A 84 14.94 0.86 -1.18
CA THR A 84 16.22 1.13 -0.50
C THR A 84 16.28 0.47 0.86
N THR A 85 15.17 0.45 1.61
CA THR A 85 15.12 -0.08 2.98
C THR A 85 15.20 -1.61 3.03
N ARG A 86 14.50 -2.34 2.13
CA ARG A 86 14.54 -3.82 2.14
C ARG A 86 15.81 -4.44 1.55
N ARG A 87 16.52 -3.74 0.66
CA ARG A 87 17.82 -4.22 0.12
C ARG A 87 18.92 -4.22 1.18
N ASN A 88 18.87 -3.30 2.15
CA ASN A 88 19.88 -3.25 3.21
C ASN A 88 19.68 -4.32 4.31
N THR A 89 18.47 -4.87 4.45
CA THR A 89 18.16 -5.91 5.44
C THR A 89 18.36 -7.34 4.95
N GLN A 90 18.66 -7.56 3.66
CA GLN A 90 18.98 -8.89 3.11
C GLN A 90 20.48 -9.12 2.90
N ASN A 91 21.34 -8.21 3.38
CA ASN A 91 22.80 -8.31 3.31
C ASN A 91 23.46 -8.63 4.66
N PHE A 92 22.73 -9.24 5.61
CA PHE A 92 23.24 -9.74 6.88
C PHE A 92 22.71 -11.14 7.16
#